data_AF-A0A2V8YUZ3-F1
#
_entry.id   AF-A0A2V8YUZ3-F1
#
_cell.length_a   1.000
_cell.length_b   1.000
_cell.length_c   1.000
_cell.angle_alpha   90.00
_cell.angle_beta   90.00
_cell.angle_gamma   90.00
#
_symmetry.space_group_name_H-M   'P 1'
#
loop_
_entity.id
_entity.type
_entity.pdbx_description
1 polymer ?
#
loop_
_entity_poly.entity_id
_entity_poly.type
_entity_poly.pdbx_seq_one_letter_code
_entity_poly.pdbx_strand_id
1 'polypeptide(L)'
;MSHIAARPRSLALVPFIASFHYHKGEFASAVERILPNGQAHLMVNLDEDEFRTYNGPDFGTVHRTCGVVLAGPHGRATAIDTKEQR
;
A
#
# COMPACT_ATOMS: atom_id res chain seq x y z
N MET A 1 -15.96 7.43 -0.08
CA MET A 1 -14.70 6.80 -0.49
C MET A 1 -14.12 7.60 -1.65
N SER A 2 -12.91 8.14 -1.49
CA SER A 2 -12.21 8.90 -2.53
C SER A 2 -10.95 8.14 -2.92
N HIS A 3 -10.78 7.89 -4.21
CA HIS A 3 -9.56 7.34 -4.78
C HIS A 3 -9.04 8.30 -5.84
N ILE A 4 -7.78 8.71 -5.72
CA ILE A 4 -7.10 9.56 -6.70
C ILE A 4 -5.86 8.83 -7.18
N ALA A 5 -5.74 8.70 -8.50
CA ALA A 5 -4.52 8.31 -9.16
C ALA A 5 -3.97 9.51 -9.95
N ALA A 6 -2.69 9.83 -9.75
CA ALA A 6 -2.05 10.96 -10.42
C ALA A 6 -0.62 10.60 -10.85
N ARG A 7 -0.14 11.22 -11.93
CA ARG A 7 1.28 11.19 -12.28
C ARG A 7 2.02 12.35 -11.61
N PRO A 8 3.33 12.21 -11.32
CA PRO A 8 4.11 13.32 -10.78
C PRO A 8 4.15 14.50 -11.76
N ARG A 9 3.95 15.70 -11.23
CA ARG A 9 4.18 16.96 -11.96
C ARG A 9 5.59 17.51 -11.76
N SER A 10 6.27 17.08 -10.68
CA SER A 10 7.65 17.47 -10.39
C SER A 10 8.61 16.72 -11.31
N LEU A 11 9.41 17.46 -12.08
CA LEU A 11 10.44 16.89 -12.95
C LEU A 11 11.47 16.05 -12.18
N ALA A 12 11.72 16.36 -10.90
CA ALA A 12 12.62 15.59 -10.06
C ALA A 12 12.07 14.21 -9.69
N LEU A 13 10.74 14.02 -9.70
CA LEU A 13 10.09 12.76 -9.32
C LEU A 13 9.71 11.88 -10.52
N VAL A 14 9.55 12.47 -11.70
CA VAL A 14 9.21 11.75 -12.94
C VAL A 14 10.10 10.52 -13.20
N PRO A 15 11.43 10.55 -12.95
CA PRO A 15 12.27 9.37 -13.20
C PRO A 15 12.06 8.21 -12.21
N PHE A 16 11.46 8.47 -11.04
CA PHE A 16 11.44 7.54 -9.92
C PHE A 16 10.03 7.07 -9.53
N ILE A 17 9.02 7.90 -9.77
CA ILE A 17 7.64 7.64 -9.35
C ILE A 17 6.75 7.52 -10.59
N ALA A 18 6.19 6.34 -10.81
CA ALA A 18 5.26 6.11 -11.92
C ALA A 18 3.90 6.77 -11.68
N SER A 19 3.37 6.64 -10.45
CA SER A 19 2.08 7.19 -10.05
C SER A 19 2.00 7.40 -8.54
N PHE A 20 1.14 8.33 -8.13
CA PHE A 20 0.67 8.50 -6.78
C PHE A 20 -0.75 7.95 -6.66
N HIS A 21 -1.01 7.23 -5.59
CA HIS A 21 -2.33 6.73 -5.23
C HIS A 21 -2.71 7.27 -3.86
N TYR A 22 -3.87 7.92 -3.78
CA TYR A 22 -4.43 8.39 -2.52
C TYR A 22 -5.79 7.74 -2.32
N HIS A 23 -5.99 7.18 -1.14
CA HIS A 23 -7.23 6.55 -0.74
C HIS A 23 -7.72 7.18 0.56
N LYS A 24 -9.01 7.53 0.63
CA LYS A 24 -9.66 8.05 1.83
C LYS A 24 -11.06 7.49 2.00
N GLY A 25 -11.40 7.12 3.23
CA GLY A 25 -12.75 6.76 3.65
C GLY A 25 -12.85 5.38 4.29
N GLU A 26 -14.06 5.04 4.73
CA GLU A 26 -14.31 3.75 5.36
C GLU A 26 -14.33 2.62 4.31
N PHE A 27 -13.38 1.69 4.44
CA PHE A 27 -13.33 0.49 3.63
C PHE A 27 -14.26 -0.57 4.22
N ALA A 28 -15.13 -1.14 3.38
CA ALA A 28 -16.08 -2.18 3.81
C ALA A 28 -15.40 -3.49 4.23
N SER A 29 -14.24 -3.79 3.63
CA SER A 29 -13.40 -4.92 3.99
C SER A 29 -12.38 -4.51 5.03
N ALA A 30 -12.06 -5.41 5.97
CA ALA A 30 -11.01 -5.20 6.97
C ALA A 30 -9.59 -5.34 6.43
N VAL A 31 -9.45 -5.91 5.22
CA VAL A 31 -8.16 -6.18 4.58
C VAL A 31 -8.30 -5.95 3.08
N GLU A 32 -7.31 -5.31 2.47
CA GLU A 32 -7.15 -5.18 1.02
C GLU A 32 -6.04 -6.10 0.52
N ARG A 33 -6.24 -6.73 -0.65
CA ARG A 33 -5.25 -7.60 -1.29
C ARG A 33 -4.54 -6.88 -2.43
N ILE A 34 -3.23 -6.73 -2.29
CA ILE A 34 -2.32 -6.23 -3.32
C ILE A 34 -1.90 -7.40 -4.23
N LEU A 35 -2.23 -7.30 -5.52
CA LEU A 35 -1.84 -8.28 -6.52
C LEU A 35 -0.44 -7.98 -7.09
N PRO A 36 0.37 -9.01 -7.40
CA PRO A 36 1.61 -8.85 -8.12
C PRO A 36 1.43 -8.11 -9.44
N ASN A 37 2.17 -7.02 -9.63
CA ASN A 37 2.20 -6.28 -10.90
C ASN A 37 3.63 -5.97 -11.40
N GLY A 38 4.65 -6.53 -10.74
CA GLY A 38 6.06 -6.33 -11.10
C GLY A 38 6.65 -4.97 -10.73
N GLN A 39 5.89 -4.10 -10.05
CA GLN A 39 6.35 -2.78 -9.62
C GLN A 39 6.77 -2.79 -8.15
N ALA A 40 7.59 -1.81 -7.76
CA ALA A 40 7.82 -1.48 -6.37
C ALA A 40 6.79 -0.45 -5.90
N HIS A 41 6.38 -0.55 -4.63
CA HIS A 41 5.40 0.35 -4.01
C HIS A 41 5.95 0.89 -2.70
N LEU A 42 5.85 2.20 -2.50
CA LEU A 42 6.01 2.86 -1.21
C LEU A 42 4.62 3.17 -0.67
N MET A 43 4.26 2.53 0.43
CA MET A 43 2.98 2.73 1.10
C MET A 43 3.22 3.48 2.40
N VAL A 44 2.36 4.47 2.66
CA VAL A 44 2.42 5.32 3.84
C VAL A 44 1.05 5.27 4.50
N ASN A 45 0.98 4.82 5.75
CA ASN A 45 -0.18 5.05 6.59
C ASN A 45 -0.14 6.49 7.11
N LEU A 46 -1.22 7.24 6.90
CA LEU A 46 -1.33 8.63 7.30
C LEU A 46 -2.10 8.83 8.61
N ASP A 47 -2.77 7.78 9.12
CA ASP A 47 -3.57 7.85 10.36
C ASP A 47 -2.75 7.40 11.59
N GLU A 48 -1.94 6.36 11.44
CA GLU A 48 -1.17 5.74 12.53
C GLU A 48 0.30 5.51 12.13
N ASP A 49 1.21 5.48 13.11
CA ASP A 49 2.61 5.05 12.92
C ASP A 49 2.76 3.51 12.97
N GLU A 50 1.80 2.81 12.36
CA GLU A 50 1.84 1.37 12.20
C GLU A 50 1.38 0.99 10.79
N PHE A 51 2.00 -0.04 10.23
CA PHE A 51 1.56 -0.67 9.01
C PHE A 51 1.59 -2.19 9.17
N ARG A 52 0.47 -2.86 8.86
CA ARG A 52 0.35 -4.31 8.92
C ARG A 52 0.25 -4.91 7.53
N THR A 53 1.14 -5.86 7.24
CA THR A 53 1.05 -6.70 6.04
C THR A 53 0.81 -8.15 6.44
N TYR A 54 0.00 -8.83 5.63
CA TYR A 54 -0.34 -10.24 5.78
C TYR A 54 0.19 -11.00 4.57
N ASN A 55 1.03 -11.99 4.83
CA ASN A 55 1.79 -12.74 3.84
C ASN A 55 1.49 -14.25 3.92
N GLY A 56 1.95 -14.97 2.90
CA GLY A 56 1.78 -16.42 2.80
C GLY A 56 0.50 -16.83 2.08
N PRO A 57 0.32 -18.13 1.81
CA PRO A 57 -0.81 -18.65 1.03
C PRO A 57 -2.17 -18.34 1.67
N ASP A 58 -2.23 -18.35 3.01
CA ASP A 58 -3.46 -18.11 3.78
C ASP A 58 -3.49 -16.72 4.43
N PHE A 59 -2.54 -15.84 4.10
CA PHE A 59 -2.38 -14.52 4.75
C PHE A 59 -2.23 -14.59 6.28
N GLY A 60 -1.72 -15.70 6.80
CA GLY A 60 -1.55 -15.93 8.25
C GLY A 60 -0.27 -15.32 8.84
N THR A 61 0.72 -14.98 8.01
CA THR A 61 1.98 -14.40 8.49
C THR A 61 1.86 -12.89 8.56
N VAL A 62 1.83 -12.33 9.77
CA VAL A 62 1.72 -10.89 10.00
C VAL A 62 3.09 -10.26 10.15
N HIS A 63 3.36 -9.20 9.39
CA HIS A 63 4.50 -8.31 9.62
C HIS A 63 4.00 -6.92 9.98
N ARG A 64 4.59 -6.37 11.04
CA ARG A 64 4.32 -5.03 11.54
C ARG A 64 5.56 -4.17 11.32
N THR A 65 5.35 -2.97 10.78
CA THR A 65 6.38 -1.94 10.64
C THR A 65 5.85 -0.62 11.18
N CYS A 66 6.73 0.39 11.27
CA CYS A 66 6.26 1.78 11.38
C CYS A 66 5.39 2.15 10.17
N GLY A 67 4.74 3.32 10.19
CA GLY A 67 3.74 3.75 9.20
C GLY A 67 4.20 3.86 7.74
N VAL A 68 5.39 3.36 7.39
CA VAL A 68 5.95 3.29 6.04
C VAL A 68 6.41 1.89 5.69
N VAL A 69 6.06 1.43 4.48
CA VAL A 69 6.54 0.17 3.89
C VAL A 69 7.03 0.41 2.48
N LEU A 70 8.26 -0.03 2.19
CA LEU A 70 8.75 -0.21 0.82
C LEU A 70 8.66 -1.69 0.43
N ALA A 71 7.76 -2.00 -0.50
CA ALA A 71 7.63 -3.33 -1.09
C ALA A 71 8.27 -3.33 -2.48
N GLY A 72 9.28 -4.20 -2.68
CA GLY A 72 9.84 -4.43 -4.01
C GLY A 72 8.91 -5.28 -4.90
N PRO A 73 9.29 -5.51 -6.17
CA PRO A 73 8.57 -6.44 -7.04
C PRO A 73 8.47 -7.82 -6.40
N HIS A 74 7.26 -8.37 -6.33
CA HIS A 74 6.99 -9.66 -5.69
C HIS A 74 6.09 -10.54 -6.55
N GLY A 75 6.27 -11.86 -6.47
CA GLY A 75 5.50 -12.86 -7.23
C GLY A 75 4.27 -13.41 -6.51
N ARG A 76 4.00 -12.97 -5.29
CA ARG A 76 2.89 -13.46 -4.45
C ARG A 76 2.03 -12.29 -3.99
N ALA A 77 0.72 -12.51 -3.81
CA ALA A 77 -0.14 -11.49 -3.24
C ALA A 77 0.21 -11.23 -1.77
N THR A 78 -0.01 -9.99 -1.35
CA THR A 78 0.12 -9.52 0.04
C THR A 78 -1.19 -8.85 0.41
N ALA A 79 -1.58 -8.91 1.68
CA ALA A 79 -2.74 -8.16 2.16
C ALA A 79 -2.32 -7.06 3.13
N ILE A 80 -3.10 -5.98 3.21
CA ILE A 80 -2.86 -4.83 4.10
C ILE A 80 -4.11 -4.57 4.95
N ASP A 81 -3.91 -4.18 6.21
CA ASP A 81 -5.04 -3.80 7.08
C ASP A 81 -5.62 -2.45 6.60
N THR A 82 -6.89 -2.45 6.23
CA THR A 82 -7.61 -1.25 5.79
C THR A 82 -8.33 -0.55 6.92
N LYS A 83 -8.44 -1.16 8.11
CA LYS A 83 -9.02 -0.48 9.29
C LYS A 83 -8.11 0.64 9.80
N GLU A 84 -6.81 0.50 9.58
CA GLU A 84 -5.79 1.49 9.93
C GLU A 84 -5.64 2.58 8.86
N GLN A 85 -6.40 2.53 7.76
CA GLN A 85 -6.34 3.48 6.65
C GLN A 85 -7.64 4.31 6.64
N ARG A 86 -7.58 5.58 7.07
CA ARG A 86 -8.75 6.48 7.14
C ARG A 86 -8.73 7.61 6.11
#